data_AF-A0AAW4IBB9-F1
#
_entry.id   AF-A0AAW4IBB9-F1
#
_cell.length_a   1.000
_cell.length_b   1.000
_cell.length_c   1.000
_cell.angle_alpha   90.00
_cell.angle_beta   90.00
_cell.angle_gamma   90.00
#
_symmetry.space_group_name_H-M   'P 1'
#
loop_
_entity.id
_entity.type
_entity.pdbx_description
1 polymer ?
#
loop_
_entity_poly.entity_id
_entity_poly.type
_entity_poly.pdbx_seq_one_letter_code
_entity_poly.pdbx_strand_id
1 'polypeptide(L)'
;MKSQKQTHKHLRTFFSMLAIAGLAVPWYFNTVYFLSGGSVMPDVFWRDAFANALTTGITLDVYLAAVAFSAWVAADRSLGAWRWAYIAACFGIGLAFVMPLYLAQRLRVGSTGGAG
;
A
#
# COMPACT_ATOMS: atom_id res chain seq x y z
N MET A 1 -12.69 7.43 -27.51
CA MET A 1 -11.44 6.64 -27.26
C MET A 1 -10.23 7.45 -26.77
N LYS A 2 -9.91 8.64 -27.32
CA LYS A 2 -8.74 9.45 -26.87
C LYS A 2 -8.84 9.92 -25.40
N SER A 3 -10.02 10.38 -24.97
CA SER A 3 -10.26 10.85 -23.60
C SER A 3 -9.99 9.77 -22.53
N GLN A 4 -10.45 8.54 -22.74
CA GLN A 4 -10.24 7.41 -21.82
C GLN A 4 -8.75 7.08 -21.60
N LYS A 5 -7.93 7.06 -22.66
CA LYS A 5 -6.48 6.81 -22.56
C LYS A 5 -5.75 7.89 -21.75
N GLN A 6 -6.19 9.14 -21.86
CA GLN A 6 -5.59 10.28 -21.15
C GLN A 6 -5.90 10.23 -19.65
N THR A 7 -7.13 9.87 -19.27
CA THR A 7 -7.53 9.65 -17.88
C THR A 7 -6.73 8.55 -17.20
N HIS A 8 -6.51 7.41 -17.86
CA HIS A 8 -5.67 6.32 -17.31
C HIS A 8 -4.23 6.77 -17.05
N LYS A 9 -3.67 7.62 -17.91
CA LYS A 9 -2.32 8.16 -17.73
C LYS A 9 -2.26 9.09 -16.51
N HIS A 10 -3.23 9.99 -16.35
CA HIS A 10 -3.29 10.89 -15.20
C HIS A 10 -3.49 10.14 -13.88
N LEU A 11 -4.42 9.18 -13.84
CA LEU A 11 -4.64 8.34 -12.65
C LEU A 11 -3.40 7.53 -12.28
N ARG A 12 -2.69 6.98 -13.27
CA ARG A 12 -1.45 6.26 -13.01
C ARG A 12 -0.39 7.17 -12.39
N THR A 13 -0.21 8.37 -12.93
CA THR A 13 0.72 9.35 -12.35
C THR A 13 0.32 9.74 -10.93
N PHE A 14 -0.97 9.99 -10.69
CA PHE A 14 -1.49 10.30 -9.37
C PHE A 14 -1.20 9.18 -8.36
N PHE A 15 -1.48 7.92 -8.71
CA PHE A 15 -1.16 6.79 -7.85
C PHE A 15 0.34 6.60 -7.66
N SER A 16 1.18 6.81 -8.68
CA SER A 16 2.62 6.79 -8.50
C SER A 16 3.11 7.85 -7.50
N MET A 17 2.56 9.07 -7.57
CA MET A 17 2.86 10.13 -6.60
C MET A 17 2.38 9.76 -5.19
N LEU A 18 1.18 9.19 -5.08
CA LEU A 18 0.63 8.75 -3.80
C LEU A 18 1.44 7.61 -3.20
N ALA A 19 1.99 6.70 -4.02
CA ALA A 19 2.93 5.68 -3.55
C ALA A 19 4.19 6.33 -2.96
N ILE A 20 4.82 7.26 -3.67
CA ILE A 20 6.02 7.96 -3.16
C ILE A 20 5.70 8.65 -1.83
N ALA A 21 4.56 9.36 -1.73
CA ALA A 21 4.13 9.99 -0.49
C ALA A 21 3.84 8.97 0.63
N GLY A 22 3.17 7.86 0.31
CA GLY A 22 2.85 6.77 1.22
C GLY A 22 4.06 5.96 1.67
N LEU A 23 5.20 6.07 0.98
CA LEU A 23 6.49 5.59 1.46
C LEU A 23 7.14 6.66 2.35
N ALA A 24 7.29 7.89 1.86
CA ALA A 24 8.05 8.93 2.54
C ALA A 24 7.45 9.35 3.88
N VAL A 25 6.13 9.60 3.94
CA VAL A 25 5.48 10.16 5.13
C VAL A 25 5.46 9.16 6.29
N PRO A 26 4.95 7.92 6.14
CA PRO A 26 4.97 6.96 7.24
C PRO A 26 6.39 6.57 7.65
N TRP A 27 7.33 6.45 6.70
CA TRP A 27 8.70 6.11 7.04
C TRP A 27 9.45 7.23 7.75
N TYR A 28 9.12 8.50 7.51
CA TYR A 28 9.62 9.60 8.32
C TYR A 28 9.19 9.48 9.78
N PHE A 29 7.91 9.18 10.04
CA PHE A 29 7.44 8.97 11.41
C PHE A 29 8.00 7.69 12.04
N ASN A 30 8.15 6.62 11.26
CA ASN A 30 8.80 5.39 11.74
C ASN A 30 10.27 5.64 12.12
N THR A 31 11.03 6.41 11.33
CA THR A 31 12.42 6.74 11.70
C THR A 31 12.50 7.59 12.95
N VAL A 32 11.62 8.58 13.12
CA VAL A 32 11.52 9.34 14.38
C VAL A 32 11.21 8.39 15.56
N TYR A 33 10.27 7.46 15.38
CA TYR A 33 9.93 6.46 16.38
C TYR A 33 11.13 5.56 16.75
N PHE A 34 11.86 5.03 15.76
CA PHE A 34 13.06 4.23 16.01
C PHE A 34 14.17 5.01 16.71
N LEU A 35 14.37 6.28 16.33
CA LEU A 35 15.35 7.16 16.98
C LEU A 35 14.97 7.51 18.43
N SER A 36 13.68 7.49 18.77
CA SER A 36 13.18 7.65 20.14
C SER A 36 13.21 6.38 20.99
N GLY A 37 13.79 5.28 20.49
CA GLY A 37 13.88 4.00 21.19
C GLY A 37 12.72 3.03 20.91
N GLY A 38 11.84 3.36 19.97
CA GLY A 38 10.86 2.45 19.41
C GLY A 38 11.50 1.32 18.62
N SER A 39 10.76 0.23 18.38
CA SER A 39 11.26 -0.93 17.63
C SER A 39 10.14 -1.65 16.89
N VAL A 40 10.50 -2.38 15.83
CA VAL A 40 9.62 -3.33 15.13
C VAL A 40 9.54 -4.69 15.84
N MET A 41 10.29 -4.87 16.94
CA MET A 41 10.17 -6.05 17.79
C MET A 41 8.71 -6.19 18.27
N PRO A 42 8.10 -7.38 18.17
CA PRO A 42 6.67 -7.56 18.42
C PRO A 42 6.22 -7.05 19.80
N ASP A 43 7.04 -7.21 20.83
CA ASP A 43 6.73 -6.76 22.20
C ASP A 43 6.60 -5.23 22.28
N VAL A 44 7.53 -4.48 21.69
CA VAL A 44 7.53 -3.02 21.70
C VAL A 44 6.48 -2.48 20.74
N PHE A 45 6.45 -3.01 19.52
CA PHE A 45 5.55 -2.54 18.46
C PHE A 45 4.09 -2.69 18.84
N TRP A 46 3.66 -3.88 19.30
CA TRP A 46 2.26 -4.10 19.64
C TRP A 46 1.82 -3.37 20.90
N ARG A 47 2.71 -3.23 21.89
CA ARG A 47 2.44 -2.42 23.07
C ARG A 47 2.16 -0.97 22.69
N ASP A 48 2.96 -0.39 21.80
CA ASP A 48 2.84 1.00 21.41
C ASP A 48 1.70 1.22 20.39
N ALA A 49 1.46 0.27 19.48
CA ALA A 49 0.33 0.29 18.55
C ALA A 49 -1.03 0.24 19.29
N PHE A 50 -1.11 -0.52 20.39
CA PHE A 50 -2.31 -0.65 21.22
C PHE A 50 -2.26 0.17 22.51
N ALA A 51 -1.38 1.17 22.59
CA ALA A 51 -1.16 1.95 23.83
C ALA A 51 -2.41 2.67 24.34
N ASN A 52 -3.31 3.08 23.45
CA ASN A 52 -4.56 3.76 23.80
C ASN A 52 -5.64 3.53 22.73
N ALA A 53 -6.86 4.03 22.99
CA ALA A 53 -8.00 3.86 22.09
C ALA A 53 -7.77 4.46 20.70
N LEU A 54 -7.04 5.59 20.59
CA LEU A 54 -6.76 6.25 19.32
C LEU A 54 -5.78 5.42 18.48
N THR A 55 -4.65 5.00 19.05
CA THR A 55 -3.65 4.19 18.32
C THR A 55 -4.21 2.81 18.00
N THR A 56 -5.02 2.23 18.89
CA THR A 56 -5.74 0.98 18.65
C THR A 56 -6.69 1.11 17.47
N GLY A 57 -7.50 2.17 17.42
CA GLY A 57 -8.43 2.42 16.33
C GLY A 57 -7.72 2.54 14.98
N ILE A 58 -6.65 3.34 14.91
CA ILE A 58 -5.84 3.51 13.70
C ILE A 58 -5.18 2.19 13.27
N THR A 59 -4.65 1.42 14.23
CA THR A 59 -4.04 0.12 13.96
C THR A 59 -5.06 -0.84 13.36
N LEU A 60 -6.22 -0.99 13.99
CA LEU A 60 -7.28 -1.88 13.49
C LEU A 60 -7.79 -1.45 12.12
N ASP A 61 -8.00 -0.15 11.88
CA ASP A 61 -8.41 0.38 10.59
C ASP A 61 -7.42 -0.01 9.47
N VAL A 62 -6.13 0.21 9.71
CA VAL A 62 -5.06 -0.12 8.75
C VAL A 62 -4.98 -1.63 8.50
N TYR A 63 -5.05 -2.47 9.54
CA TYR A 63 -4.99 -3.92 9.36
C TYR A 63 -6.24 -4.48 8.68
N LEU A 64 -7.44 -3.96 8.96
CA LEU A 64 -8.66 -4.34 8.26
C LEU A 64 -8.58 -3.96 6.78
N ALA A 65 -8.12 -2.74 6.48
CA ALA A 65 -7.89 -2.31 5.11
C ALA A 65 -6.82 -3.18 4.41
N ALA A 66 -5.75 -3.58 5.11
CA ALA A 66 -4.72 -4.46 4.59
C ALA A 66 -5.24 -5.87 4.29
N VAL A 67 -6.12 -6.42 5.13
CA VAL A 67 -6.78 -7.72 4.90
C VAL A 67 -7.69 -7.64 3.68
N ALA A 68 -8.54 -6.61 3.59
CA ALA A 68 -9.42 -6.41 2.44
C ALA A 68 -8.62 -6.24 1.13
N PHE A 69 -7.55 -5.43 1.17
CA PHE A 69 -6.64 -5.26 0.05
C PHE A 69 -5.94 -6.57 -0.34
N SER A 70 -5.46 -7.34 0.63
CA SER A 70 -4.80 -8.63 0.38
C SER A 70 -5.75 -9.64 -0.27
N ALA A 71 -7.01 -9.71 0.19
CA ALA A 71 -8.04 -10.56 -0.40
C ALA A 71 -8.30 -10.18 -1.87
N TRP A 72 -8.38 -8.87 -2.15
CA TRP A 72 -8.53 -8.36 -3.51
C TRP A 72 -7.33 -8.74 -4.40
N VAL A 73 -6.11 -8.48 -3.94
CA VAL A 73 -4.88 -8.77 -4.69
C VAL A 73 -4.71 -10.27 -4.93
N ALA A 74 -5.07 -11.12 -3.97
CA ALA A 74 -5.05 -12.57 -4.12
C ALA A 74 -6.04 -13.07 -5.18
N ALA A 75 -7.21 -12.43 -5.28
CA ALA A 75 -8.21 -12.73 -6.31
C ALA A 75 -7.80 -12.20 -7.69
N ASP A 76 -7.08 -11.08 -7.77
CA ASP A 76 -6.63 -10.52 -9.03
C ASP A 76 -5.57 -11.40 -9.72
N ARG A 77 -5.84 -11.78 -10.96
CA ARG A 77 -4.96 -12.60 -11.81
C ARG A 77 -4.16 -11.77 -12.81
N SER A 78 -4.47 -10.47 -12.95
CA SER A 78 -3.88 -9.60 -13.97
C SER A 78 -2.36 -9.43 -13.84
N LEU A 79 -1.82 -9.55 -12.63
CA LEU A 79 -0.38 -9.44 -12.34
C LEU A 79 0.32 -10.81 -12.18
N GLY A 80 -0.37 -11.92 -12.41
CA GLY A 80 0.20 -13.27 -12.27
C GLY A 80 0.79 -13.52 -10.87
N ALA A 81 1.99 -14.09 -10.79
CA ALA A 81 2.65 -14.39 -9.52
C ALA A 81 3.06 -13.13 -8.72
N TRP A 82 3.25 -11.98 -9.37
CA TRP A 82 3.68 -10.73 -8.72
C TRP A 82 2.70 -10.23 -7.65
N ARG A 83 1.42 -10.62 -7.72
CA ARG A 83 0.42 -10.29 -6.71
C ARG A 83 0.83 -10.71 -5.29
N TRP A 84 1.55 -11.82 -5.13
CA TRP A 84 2.01 -12.29 -3.83
C TRP A 84 3.10 -11.37 -3.25
N ALA A 85 3.93 -10.79 -4.12
CA ALA A 85 4.90 -9.78 -3.70
C ALA A 85 4.21 -8.50 -3.19
N TYR A 86 3.06 -8.11 -3.77
CA TYR A 86 2.27 -6.99 -3.23
C TYR A 86 1.67 -7.30 -1.86
N ILE A 87 1.20 -8.53 -1.63
CA ILE A 87 0.70 -8.93 -0.31
C ILE A 87 1.85 -8.90 0.71
N ALA A 88 3.01 -9.50 0.38
CA ALA A 88 4.18 -9.48 1.25
C ALA A 88 4.67 -8.05 1.53
N ALA A 89 4.73 -7.19 0.52
CA ALA A 89 5.11 -5.80 0.66
C ALA A 89 4.10 -5.00 1.50
N CYS A 90 2.80 -5.33 1.43
CA CYS A 90 1.77 -4.63 2.21
C CYS A 90 2.06 -4.71 3.71
N PHE A 91 2.46 -5.88 4.20
CA PHE A 91 2.82 -6.10 5.61
C PHE A 91 4.27 -5.74 5.94
N GLY A 92 5.19 -5.83 4.96
CA GLY A 92 6.61 -5.53 5.18
C GLY A 92 6.99 -4.06 5.03
N ILE A 93 6.30 -3.30 4.19
CA ILE A 93 6.62 -1.89 3.88
C ILE A 93 5.49 -0.95 4.33
N GLY A 94 4.24 -1.34 4.09
CA GLY A 94 3.06 -0.60 4.50
C GLY A 94 2.00 -0.44 3.40
N LEU A 95 0.74 -0.53 3.79
CA LEU A 95 -0.43 -0.43 2.89
C LEU A 95 -0.45 0.88 2.09
N ALA A 96 -0.08 2.00 2.71
CA ALA A 96 -0.12 3.33 2.11
C ALA A 96 0.77 3.48 0.88
N PHE A 97 1.90 2.77 0.82
CA PHE A 97 2.78 2.72 -0.36
C PHE A 97 2.28 1.69 -1.38
N VAL A 98 1.94 0.49 -0.90
CA VAL A 98 1.75 -0.69 -1.75
C VAL A 98 0.44 -0.64 -2.52
N MET A 99 -0.64 -0.16 -1.89
CA MET A 99 -1.95 -0.03 -2.54
C MET A 99 -1.90 0.87 -3.79
N PRO A 100 -1.42 2.13 -3.73
CA PRO A 100 -1.34 2.98 -4.91
C PRO A 100 -0.33 2.45 -5.94
N LEU A 101 0.78 1.84 -5.52
CA LEU A 101 1.71 1.19 -6.45
C LEU A 101 1.03 0.05 -7.24
N TYR A 102 0.26 -0.79 -6.56
CA TYR A 102 -0.52 -1.87 -7.18
C TYR A 102 -1.54 -1.31 -8.18
N LEU A 103 -2.29 -0.27 -7.81
CA LEU A 103 -3.26 0.37 -8.69
C LEU A 103 -2.61 0.95 -9.95
N ALA A 104 -1.45 1.60 -9.81
CA ALA A 104 -0.69 2.13 -10.94
C ALA A 104 -0.24 1.03 -11.92
N GLN A 105 0.20 -0.13 -11.41
CA GLN A 105 0.60 -1.26 -12.25
C GLN A 105 -0.59 -1.94 -12.92
N ARG A 106 -1.71 -2.09 -12.21
CA ARG A 106 -2.95 -2.65 -12.78
C ARG A 106 -3.46 -1.81 -13.95
N LEU A 107 -3.40 -0.47 -13.84
CA LEU A 107 -3.74 0.45 -14.93
C LEU A 107 -2.79 0.32 -16.13
N ARG A 108 -1.50 0.04 -15.88
CA ARG A 108 -0.52 -0.19 -16.95
C ARG A 108 -0.83 -1.47 -17.71
N VAL A 109 -1.09 -2.58 -17.02
CA VAL A 109 -1.42 -3.87 -17.66
C VAL A 109 -2.72 -3.78 -18.46
N GLY A 110 -3.76 -3.17 -17.91
CA GLY A 110 -5.03 -2.95 -18.62
C GLY A 110 -4.88 -2.08 -19.89
N SER A 111 -3.90 -1.17 -19.92
CA SER A 111 -3.59 -0.37 -21.11
C SER A 111 -2.87 -1.17 -22.21
N THR A 112 -2.16 -2.25 -21.85
CA THR A 112 -1.40 -3.10 -22.79
C THR A 112 -2.29 -4.18 -23.43
N GLY A 113 -3.31 -4.67 -22.71
CA GLY A 113 -4.23 -5.70 -23.21
C GLY A 113 -5.27 -5.22 -24.24
N GLY A 114 -5.39 -3.91 -24.48
CA GLY A 114 -6.32 -3.33 -25.47
C GLY A 114 -5.67 -3.02 -26.83
N ALA A 115 -4.52 -3.62 -27.13
CA ALA A 115 -3.78 -3.45 -28.39
C ALA A 115 -3.62 -4.75 -29.19
N GLY A 116 -4.37 -5.79 -28.83
CA GLY A 116 -4.47 -7.06 -29.57
C GLY A 116 -5.83 -7.18 -30.25
#